data_AF-A0A378BR23-F1
#
_entry.id   AF-A0A378BR23-F1
#
_cell.length_a   1.000
_cell.length_b   1.000
_cell.length_c   1.000
_cell.angle_alpha   90.00
_cell.angle_beta   90.00
_cell.angle_gamma   90.00
#
_symmetry.space_group_name_H-M   'P 1'
#
loop_
_entity.id
_entity.type
_entity.pdbx_description
1 polymer ?
#
loop_
_entity_poly.entity_id
_entity_poly.type
_entity_poly.pdbx_seq_one_letter_code
_entity_poly.pdbx_strand_id
1 'polypeptide(L)'
;MIYAFIKKGSFQDSVSLMIISRKLSERPEVDQVSVMMGTPANKSMLESTGFWHPDFAEATPNDICVAVRTQEAQPEILDLIREQLEKELSAIANASGSSTQLVKARRWESACQKLPDANLLLVSVAGEYAAGVAKEGLLANKSVMLFSDNVPLEQEVELKTLAREKGLIVMGPDCGTAMIAGSPLAFANVLPQGGIGVIGASGTGIQEITSQVALHQQGISHAIGLGGRDLSAEVGGISALTALEMLAADSATQVIAFVSKPPSPQVRARIIAAMQKQNKPVVALFLGSRAEQRREGNVWLANSLADAAQLAVLLMRVAQQRQSQPQVAGKGIYGLYAGGTLAAEAAMLLSAHLGVPVSDSHADGVMLEAGGHRIVDLGDDSYTLGRPHPMIDPTTRSIEIEKLAAMPEVGVLLLDVVLGYGACADPAGGGLRPSSRFAVNVSRRW
;
A
#
# COMPACT_ATOMS: atom_id res chain seq x y z
N MET A 1 21.57 -6.74 -41.65
CA MET A 1 21.22 -8.12 -42.05
C MET A 1 20.73 -8.87 -40.83
N ILE A 2 19.92 -9.93 -41.01
CA ILE A 2 19.49 -10.79 -39.91
C ILE A 2 20.21 -12.12 -40.04
N TYR A 3 20.91 -12.50 -38.99
CA TYR A 3 21.50 -13.82 -38.81
C TYR A 3 20.72 -14.58 -37.75
N ALA A 4 20.61 -15.90 -37.88
CA ALA A 4 19.88 -16.70 -36.92
C ALA A 4 20.52 -18.06 -36.67
N PHE A 5 20.22 -18.63 -35.51
CA PHE A 5 20.45 -20.03 -35.22
C PHE A 5 19.48 -20.53 -34.15
N ILE A 6 19.35 -21.86 -34.06
CA ILE A 6 18.55 -22.52 -33.02
C ILE A 6 19.48 -23.29 -32.09
N LYS A 7 19.32 -23.09 -30.78
CA LYS A 7 19.90 -23.98 -29.77
C LYS A 7 18.85 -25.00 -29.33
N LYS A 8 19.05 -26.25 -29.74
CA LYS A 8 18.10 -27.33 -29.48
C LYS A 8 18.13 -27.81 -28.03
N GLY A 9 16.96 -28.21 -27.50
CA GLY A 9 16.83 -28.94 -26.25
C GLY A 9 17.29 -28.17 -25.00
N SER A 10 17.16 -26.85 -25.02
CA SER A 10 17.60 -25.97 -23.94
C SER A 10 16.44 -25.09 -23.50
N PHE A 11 15.73 -25.50 -22.44
CA PHE A 11 14.65 -24.69 -21.89
C PHE A 11 15.18 -23.66 -20.89
N GLN A 12 14.74 -22.41 -21.03
CA GLN A 12 14.98 -21.33 -20.07
C GLN A 12 13.72 -20.49 -19.89
N ASP A 13 13.58 -19.87 -18.72
CA ASP A 13 12.49 -18.93 -18.49
C ASP A 13 12.67 -17.63 -19.30
N SER A 14 11.55 -16.98 -19.61
CA SER A 14 11.54 -15.77 -20.45
C SER A 14 12.35 -14.62 -19.86
N VAL A 15 12.44 -14.49 -18.53
CA VAL A 15 13.19 -13.40 -17.89
C VAL A 15 14.69 -13.61 -18.09
N SER A 16 15.16 -14.84 -17.87
CA SER A 16 16.54 -15.22 -18.16
C SER A 16 16.90 -14.92 -19.62
N LEU A 17 16.06 -15.31 -20.58
CA LEU A 17 16.31 -15.02 -22.00
C LEU A 17 16.26 -13.53 -22.34
N MET A 18 15.37 -12.75 -21.72
CA MET A 18 15.31 -11.29 -21.90
C MET A 18 16.58 -10.60 -21.36
N ILE A 19 17.11 -11.04 -20.22
CA ILE A 19 18.38 -10.53 -19.66
C ILE A 19 19.54 -10.85 -20.61
N ILE A 20 19.59 -12.08 -21.12
CA ILE A 20 20.61 -12.49 -22.09
C ILE A 20 20.49 -11.69 -23.39
N SER A 21 19.28 -11.55 -23.94
CA SER A 21 19.01 -10.74 -25.14
C SER A 21 19.49 -9.30 -24.98
N ARG A 22 19.24 -8.67 -23.81
CA ARG A 22 19.74 -7.34 -23.50
C ARG A 22 21.27 -7.29 -23.46
N LYS A 23 21.92 -8.17 -22.70
CA LYS A 23 23.39 -8.22 -22.61
C LYS A 23 24.06 -8.45 -23.97
N LEU A 24 23.50 -9.34 -24.79
CA LEU A 24 24.01 -9.61 -26.13
C LEU A 24 23.83 -8.40 -27.04
N SER A 25 22.79 -7.60 -26.84
CA SER A 25 22.52 -6.37 -27.61
C SER A 25 23.37 -5.16 -27.19
N GLU A 26 24.09 -5.21 -26.06
CA GLU A 26 24.99 -4.13 -25.62
C GLU A 26 26.33 -4.12 -26.37
N ARG A 27 26.55 -5.12 -27.22
CA ARG A 27 27.79 -5.29 -27.99
C ARG A 27 27.85 -4.33 -29.18
N PRO A 28 28.99 -3.67 -29.45
CA PRO A 28 29.14 -2.75 -30.57
C PRO A 28 29.04 -3.43 -31.94
N GLU A 29 29.23 -4.74 -32.02
CA GLU A 29 29.19 -5.51 -33.27
C GLU A 29 27.76 -5.79 -33.77
N VAL A 30 26.74 -5.59 -32.93
CA VAL A 30 25.33 -5.86 -33.25
C VAL A 30 24.48 -4.61 -33.06
N ASP A 31 23.43 -4.48 -33.85
CA ASP A 31 22.38 -3.48 -33.64
C ASP A 31 21.43 -3.96 -32.52
N GLN A 32 21.01 -5.23 -32.62
CA GLN A 32 20.14 -5.84 -31.62
C GLN A 32 20.15 -7.38 -31.74
N VAL A 33 20.01 -8.05 -30.60
CA VAL A 33 19.90 -9.52 -30.49
C VAL A 33 18.62 -9.88 -29.78
N SER A 34 17.78 -10.70 -30.42
CA SER A 34 16.58 -11.28 -29.81
C SER A 34 16.81 -12.74 -29.47
N VAL A 35 16.56 -13.11 -28.22
CA VAL A 35 16.68 -14.49 -27.71
C VAL A 35 15.33 -14.89 -27.11
N MET A 36 14.67 -15.89 -27.68
CA MET A 36 13.33 -16.32 -27.24
C MET A 36 13.17 -17.84 -27.33
N MET A 37 12.25 -18.40 -26.55
CA MET A 37 11.84 -19.80 -26.73
C MET A 37 11.07 -19.98 -28.04
N GLY A 38 11.21 -21.13 -28.71
CA GLY A 38 10.53 -21.48 -29.97
C GLY A 38 9.02 -21.77 -29.85
N THR A 39 8.31 -21.06 -28.98
CA THR A 39 6.85 -21.17 -28.84
C THR A 39 6.12 -20.47 -30.00
N PRO A 40 4.89 -20.86 -30.36
CA PRO A 40 4.13 -20.18 -31.41
C PRO A 40 3.97 -18.66 -31.17
N ALA A 41 3.69 -18.24 -29.93
CA ALA A 41 3.56 -16.84 -29.57
C ALA A 41 4.86 -16.04 -29.79
N ASN A 42 6.01 -16.59 -29.39
CA ASN A 42 7.30 -15.94 -29.58
C ASN A 42 7.71 -15.90 -31.05
N LYS A 43 7.37 -16.93 -31.84
CA LYS A 43 7.58 -16.92 -33.30
C LYS A 43 6.81 -15.79 -33.96
N SER A 44 5.53 -15.60 -33.61
CA SER A 44 4.74 -14.45 -34.08
C SER A 44 5.33 -13.11 -33.63
N MET A 45 5.92 -13.04 -32.43
CA MET A 45 6.62 -11.85 -31.96
C MET A 45 7.91 -11.56 -32.74
N LEU A 46 8.71 -12.58 -33.07
CA LEU A 46 9.90 -12.43 -33.92
C LEU A 46 9.52 -11.92 -35.32
N GLU A 47 8.38 -12.36 -35.86
CA GLU A 47 7.83 -11.87 -37.14
C GLU A 47 7.41 -10.40 -37.07
N SER A 48 6.58 -10.02 -36.10
CA SER A 48 6.09 -8.65 -35.97
C SER A 48 7.18 -7.62 -35.65
N THR A 49 8.26 -8.05 -35.00
CA THR A 49 9.41 -7.19 -34.64
C THR A 49 10.52 -7.16 -35.69
N GLY A 50 10.33 -7.86 -36.82
CA GLY A 50 11.29 -7.89 -37.92
C GLY A 50 12.57 -8.66 -37.61
N PHE A 51 12.49 -9.68 -36.74
CA PHE A 51 13.58 -10.61 -36.39
C PHE A 51 13.37 -12.01 -36.96
N TRP A 52 12.34 -12.23 -37.77
CA TRP A 52 12.05 -13.54 -38.33
C TRP A 52 13.17 -14.05 -39.24
N HIS A 53 13.44 -15.35 -39.13
CA HIS A 53 14.34 -16.09 -40.02
C HIS A 53 13.72 -17.46 -40.33
N PRO A 54 13.83 -17.98 -41.57
CA PRO A 54 13.24 -19.26 -41.98
C PRO A 54 13.60 -20.44 -41.07
N ASP A 55 14.82 -20.46 -40.54
CA ASP A 55 15.29 -21.52 -39.62
C ASP A 55 14.35 -21.73 -38.43
N PHE A 56 13.69 -20.66 -37.94
CA PHE A 56 12.78 -20.76 -36.79
C PHE A 56 11.49 -21.54 -37.06
N ALA A 57 11.18 -21.86 -38.32
CA ALA A 57 10.03 -22.71 -38.65
C ALA A 57 10.12 -24.06 -37.93
N GLU A 58 11.32 -24.65 -37.85
CA GLU A 58 11.56 -25.97 -37.25
C GLU A 58 11.74 -25.95 -35.72
N ALA A 59 11.86 -24.77 -35.09
CA ALA A 59 12.05 -24.67 -33.64
C ALA A 59 10.82 -25.18 -32.88
N THR A 60 11.02 -25.93 -31.81
CA THR A 60 9.97 -26.37 -30.90
C THR A 60 9.91 -25.47 -29.65
N PRO A 61 8.86 -25.57 -28.82
CA PRO A 61 8.81 -24.89 -27.52
C PRO A 61 9.98 -25.21 -26.56
N ASN A 62 10.79 -26.24 -26.84
CA ASN A 62 11.95 -26.64 -26.05
C ASN A 62 13.29 -26.10 -26.60
N ASP A 63 13.25 -25.33 -27.68
CA ASP A 63 14.43 -24.78 -28.34
C ASP A 63 14.51 -23.27 -28.15
N ILE A 64 15.73 -22.73 -28.14
CA ILE A 64 15.98 -21.28 -28.10
C ILE A 64 16.22 -20.79 -29.53
N CYS A 65 15.42 -19.83 -29.97
CA CYS A 65 15.61 -19.08 -31.19
C CYS A 65 16.46 -17.84 -30.90
N VAL A 66 17.53 -17.66 -31.68
CA VAL A 66 18.40 -16.48 -31.56
C VAL A 66 18.44 -15.77 -32.91
N ALA A 67 18.03 -14.50 -32.92
CA ALA A 67 18.09 -13.63 -34.08
C ALA A 67 19.02 -12.45 -33.80
N VAL A 68 19.95 -12.17 -34.71
CA VAL A 68 20.97 -11.14 -34.58
C VAL A 68 20.85 -10.18 -35.74
N ARG A 69 20.64 -8.89 -35.46
CA ARG A 69 20.63 -7.84 -36.47
C ARG A 69 21.95 -7.07 -36.44
N THR A 70 22.55 -6.88 -37.60
CA THR A 70 23.78 -6.09 -37.80
C THR A 70 23.56 -5.02 -38.87
N GLN A 71 24.33 -3.92 -38.82
CA GLN A 71 24.31 -2.89 -39.87
C GLN A 71 25.04 -3.34 -41.13
N GLU A 72 26.21 -3.97 -40.96
CA GLU A 72 27.06 -4.47 -42.05
C GLU A 72 27.11 -6.00 -42.08
N ALA A 73 27.59 -6.57 -43.20
CA ALA A 73 27.78 -8.01 -43.31
C ALA A 73 28.91 -8.46 -42.37
N GLN A 74 28.58 -9.31 -41.39
CA GLN A 74 29.54 -9.86 -40.44
C GLN A 74 29.38 -11.38 -40.37
N PRO A 75 30.13 -12.16 -41.17
CA PRO A 75 30.01 -13.61 -41.22
C PRO A 75 30.29 -14.31 -39.88
N GLU A 76 31.16 -13.73 -39.05
CA GLU A 76 31.62 -14.32 -37.78
C GLU A 76 30.68 -14.02 -36.59
N ILE A 77 29.65 -13.18 -36.78
CA ILE A 77 28.79 -12.74 -35.68
C ILE A 77 28.03 -13.89 -35.02
N LEU A 78 27.67 -14.92 -35.79
CA LEU A 78 26.95 -16.08 -35.30
C LEU A 78 27.76 -16.89 -34.29
N ASP A 79 29.06 -17.06 -34.54
CA ASP A 79 29.93 -17.81 -33.64
C ASP A 79 30.20 -17.04 -32.34
N LEU A 80 30.43 -15.73 -32.45
CA LEU A 80 30.57 -14.83 -31.29
C LEU A 80 29.32 -14.86 -30.39
N ILE A 81 28.13 -14.72 -30.98
CA ILE A 81 26.88 -14.72 -30.22
C ILE A 81 26.59 -16.11 -29.64
N ARG A 82 26.91 -17.19 -30.35
CA ARG A 82 26.77 -18.55 -29.85
C ARG A 82 27.65 -18.80 -28.63
N GLU A 83 28.93 -18.43 -28.69
CA GLU A 83 29.85 -18.59 -27.55
C GLU A 83 29.38 -17.79 -26.33
N GLN A 84 28.96 -16.54 -26.54
CA GLN A 84 28.47 -15.71 -25.44
C GLN A 84 27.16 -16.24 -24.85
N LEU A 85 26.23 -16.73 -25.68
CA LEU A 85 25.01 -17.36 -25.22
C LEU A 85 25.32 -18.56 -24.30
N GLU A 86 26.23 -19.45 -24.70
CA GLU A 86 26.63 -20.59 -23.86
C GLU A 86 27.25 -20.16 -22.53
N LYS A 87 28.08 -19.10 -22.56
CA LYS A 87 28.68 -18.55 -21.34
C LYS A 87 27.63 -18.02 -20.37
N GLU A 88 26.64 -17.26 -20.86
CA GLU A 88 25.56 -16.74 -20.02
C GLU A 88 24.65 -17.86 -19.48
N LEU A 89 24.29 -18.83 -20.32
CA LEU A 89 23.51 -19.99 -19.90
C LEU A 89 24.24 -20.82 -18.82
N SER A 90 25.55 -21.00 -18.98
CA SER A 90 26.40 -21.69 -17.99
C SER A 90 26.52 -20.90 -16.69
N ALA A 91 26.63 -19.57 -16.76
CA ALA A 91 26.68 -18.72 -15.58
C ALA A 91 25.36 -18.81 -14.77
N ILE A 92 24.22 -18.83 -15.45
CA ILE A 92 22.90 -19.02 -14.82
C ILE A 92 22.82 -20.39 -14.15
N ALA A 93 23.30 -21.45 -14.80
CA ALA A 93 23.35 -22.79 -14.21
C ALA A 93 24.24 -22.83 -12.95
N ASN A 94 25.42 -22.20 -12.98
CA ASN A 94 26.40 -22.23 -11.88
C ASN A 94 26.05 -21.29 -10.71
N ALA A 95 25.33 -20.20 -10.95
CA ALA A 95 24.85 -19.30 -9.89
C ALA A 95 23.87 -19.98 -8.92
N SER A 96 23.29 -21.11 -9.31
CA SER A 96 22.37 -21.91 -8.49
C SER A 96 23.06 -22.78 -7.41
N GLY A 97 24.39 -22.76 -7.32
CA GLY A 97 25.17 -23.64 -6.44
C GLY A 97 25.34 -23.21 -4.96
N SER A 98 24.89 -22.02 -4.54
CA SER A 98 25.14 -21.51 -3.16
C SER A 98 23.90 -21.19 -2.32
N SER A 99 22.69 -21.50 -2.77
CA SER A 99 21.47 -21.29 -2.00
C SER A 99 20.87 -22.62 -1.51
N THR A 100 20.26 -22.58 -0.32
CA THR A 100 19.40 -23.63 0.23
C THR A 100 18.58 -24.28 -0.88
N GLN A 101 18.77 -25.58 -1.13
CA GLN A 101 18.04 -26.26 -2.20
C GLN A 101 16.53 -26.11 -1.98
N LEU A 102 15.87 -25.37 -2.88
CA LEU A 102 14.43 -25.22 -2.87
C LEU A 102 13.78 -26.60 -3.04
N VAL A 103 12.81 -26.92 -2.19
CA VAL A 103 12.03 -28.15 -2.28
C VAL A 103 11.14 -28.06 -3.51
N LYS A 104 11.42 -28.88 -4.53
CA LYS A 104 10.65 -28.91 -5.79
C LYS A 104 9.71 -30.11 -5.84
N ALA A 105 8.54 -29.92 -6.46
CA ALA A 105 7.60 -30.98 -6.82
C ALA A 105 7.12 -30.78 -8.26
N ARG A 106 6.83 -31.87 -8.97
CA ARG A 106 6.33 -31.85 -10.37
C ARG A 106 4.89 -32.36 -10.51
N ARG A 107 4.27 -32.76 -9.39
CA ARG A 107 2.90 -33.25 -9.31
C ARG A 107 2.22 -32.61 -8.10
N TRP A 108 0.94 -32.29 -8.23
CA TRP A 108 0.17 -31.64 -7.18
C TRP A 108 0.17 -32.45 -5.88
N GLU A 109 -0.09 -33.76 -5.93
CA GLU A 109 -0.12 -34.59 -4.72
C GLU A 109 1.24 -34.60 -4.01
N SER A 110 2.33 -34.62 -4.78
CA SER A 110 3.67 -34.55 -4.23
C SER A 110 3.96 -33.20 -3.56
N ALA A 111 3.44 -32.09 -4.11
CA ALA A 111 3.57 -30.78 -3.49
C ALA A 111 2.82 -30.73 -2.15
N CYS A 112 1.56 -31.20 -2.13
CA CYS A 112 0.74 -31.27 -0.93
C CYS A 112 1.34 -32.19 0.15
N GLN A 113 1.97 -33.30 -0.23
CA GLN A 113 2.67 -34.18 0.72
C GLN A 113 3.91 -33.52 1.33
N LYS A 114 4.64 -32.74 0.53
CA LYS A 114 5.86 -32.05 0.99
C LYS A 114 5.56 -30.82 1.86
N LEU A 115 4.41 -30.20 1.68
CA LEU A 115 3.96 -29.05 2.46
C LEU A 115 2.46 -29.17 2.80
N PRO A 116 2.10 -30.05 3.76
CA PRO A 116 0.70 -30.34 4.07
C PRO A 116 -0.07 -29.12 4.58
N ASP A 117 0.60 -28.26 5.34
CA ASP A 117 0.01 -27.06 5.96
C ASP A 117 0.00 -25.83 5.03
N ALA A 118 0.32 -26.01 3.74
CA ALA A 118 0.27 -24.93 2.76
C ALA A 118 -1.14 -24.31 2.70
N ASN A 119 -1.25 -23.02 2.98
CA ASN A 119 -2.51 -22.27 3.01
C ASN A 119 -2.68 -21.31 1.82
N LEU A 120 -1.63 -21.13 1.02
CA LEU A 120 -1.58 -20.23 -0.14
C LEU A 120 -0.93 -20.92 -1.34
N LEU A 121 -1.48 -20.70 -2.53
CA LEU A 121 -0.91 -21.08 -3.81
C LEU A 121 -0.57 -19.82 -4.64
N LEU A 122 0.70 -19.65 -5.01
CA LEU A 122 1.13 -18.62 -5.96
C LEU A 122 1.24 -19.21 -7.37
N VAL A 123 0.40 -18.73 -8.30
CA VAL A 123 0.32 -19.18 -9.69
C VAL A 123 0.96 -18.15 -10.61
N SER A 124 1.98 -18.58 -11.36
CA SER A 124 2.78 -17.76 -12.28
C SER A 124 3.07 -18.48 -13.62
N VAL A 125 2.18 -19.38 -14.03
CA VAL A 125 2.24 -20.09 -15.33
C VAL A 125 1.65 -19.25 -16.46
N ALA A 126 1.69 -19.73 -17.70
CA ALA A 126 1.03 -19.05 -18.83
C ALA A 126 -0.49 -18.88 -18.57
N GLY A 127 -1.03 -17.73 -18.99
CA GLY A 127 -2.41 -17.31 -18.67
C GLY A 127 -3.48 -18.33 -19.03
N GLU A 128 -3.33 -19.00 -20.18
CA GLU A 128 -4.25 -20.04 -20.66
C GLU A 128 -4.41 -21.24 -19.70
N TYR A 129 -3.42 -21.51 -18.84
CA TYR A 129 -3.46 -22.60 -17.87
C TYR A 129 -3.70 -22.12 -16.43
N ALA A 130 -3.53 -20.83 -16.16
CA ALA A 130 -3.49 -20.30 -14.80
C ALA A 130 -4.81 -20.51 -14.04
N ALA A 131 -5.96 -20.36 -14.71
CA ALA A 131 -7.27 -20.56 -14.09
C ALA A 131 -7.49 -22.01 -13.62
N GLY A 132 -7.04 -23.00 -14.41
CA GLY A 132 -7.14 -24.41 -14.04
C GLY A 132 -6.34 -24.72 -12.78
N VAL A 133 -5.08 -24.29 -12.74
CA VAL A 133 -4.20 -24.47 -11.58
C VAL A 133 -4.74 -23.74 -10.33
N ALA A 134 -5.28 -22.53 -10.50
CA ALA A 134 -5.91 -21.79 -9.42
C ALA A 134 -7.11 -22.53 -8.83
N LYS A 135 -7.97 -23.09 -9.69
CA LYS A 135 -9.14 -23.86 -9.28
C LYS A 135 -8.74 -25.10 -8.49
N GLU A 136 -7.69 -25.82 -8.89
CA GLU A 136 -7.13 -26.94 -8.11
C GLU A 136 -6.72 -26.50 -6.70
N GLY A 137 -6.06 -25.35 -6.57
CA GLY A 137 -5.72 -24.76 -5.28
C GLY A 137 -6.93 -24.47 -4.39
N LEU A 138 -7.97 -23.84 -4.95
CA LEU A 138 -9.22 -23.53 -4.22
C LEU A 138 -9.96 -24.79 -3.78
N LEU A 139 -10.04 -25.81 -4.64
CA LEU A 139 -10.65 -27.10 -4.31
C LEU A 139 -9.88 -27.82 -3.20
N ALA A 140 -8.56 -27.60 -3.11
CA ALA A 140 -7.71 -28.06 -2.03
C ALA A 140 -7.70 -27.13 -0.78
N ASN A 141 -8.67 -26.21 -0.68
CA ASN A 141 -8.83 -25.25 0.43
C ASN A 141 -7.64 -24.32 0.64
N LYS A 142 -6.99 -23.87 -0.44
CA LYS A 142 -5.88 -22.91 -0.38
C LYS A 142 -6.34 -21.58 -0.95
N SER A 143 -6.00 -20.47 -0.29
CA SER A 143 -6.09 -19.15 -0.91
C SER A 143 -5.15 -19.09 -2.10
N VAL A 144 -5.41 -18.22 -3.06
CA VAL A 144 -4.62 -18.19 -4.30
C VAL A 144 -4.16 -16.76 -4.61
N MET A 145 -2.92 -16.63 -5.05
CA MET A 145 -2.45 -15.45 -5.76
C MET A 145 -2.16 -15.82 -7.22
N LEU A 146 -2.92 -15.24 -8.15
CA LEU A 146 -2.66 -15.30 -9.59
C LEU A 146 -1.79 -14.11 -9.96
N PHE A 147 -0.48 -14.36 -10.04
CA PHE A 147 0.45 -13.44 -10.68
C PHE A 147 0.24 -13.42 -12.20
N SER A 148 -0.10 -14.58 -12.78
CA SER A 148 -0.37 -14.73 -14.21
C SER A 148 -1.39 -13.73 -14.73
N ASP A 149 -1.06 -13.14 -15.88
CA ASP A 149 -1.96 -12.30 -16.68
C ASP A 149 -2.61 -13.13 -17.81
N ASN A 150 -3.46 -12.50 -18.63
CA ASN A 150 -4.16 -13.11 -19.77
C ASN A 150 -5.13 -14.24 -19.38
N VAL A 151 -5.74 -14.12 -18.20
CA VAL A 151 -6.85 -14.98 -17.77
C VAL A 151 -8.18 -14.33 -18.18
N PRO A 152 -9.08 -15.05 -18.87
CA PRO A 152 -10.41 -14.56 -19.21
C PRO A 152 -11.20 -14.01 -18.01
N LEU A 153 -12.01 -13.00 -18.25
CA LEU A 153 -12.78 -12.30 -17.22
C LEU A 153 -13.79 -13.24 -16.53
N GLU A 154 -14.44 -14.10 -17.30
CA GLU A 154 -15.42 -15.06 -16.80
C GLU A 154 -14.77 -16.04 -15.81
N GLN A 155 -13.54 -16.46 -16.09
CA GLN A 155 -12.75 -17.33 -15.20
C GLN A 155 -12.30 -16.58 -13.94
N GLU A 156 -11.93 -15.30 -14.04
CA GLU A 156 -11.65 -14.48 -12.85
C GLU A 156 -12.88 -14.43 -11.91
N VAL A 157 -14.06 -14.14 -12.46
CA VAL A 157 -15.31 -14.07 -11.68
C VAL A 157 -15.63 -15.43 -11.06
N GLU A 158 -15.52 -16.52 -11.82
CA GLU A 158 -15.73 -17.89 -11.32
C GLU A 158 -14.81 -18.20 -10.13
N LEU A 159 -13.50 -17.95 -10.27
CA LEU A 159 -12.50 -18.23 -9.25
C LEU A 159 -12.74 -17.41 -7.98
N LYS A 160 -12.99 -16.11 -8.11
CA LYS A 160 -13.23 -15.21 -6.96
C LYS A 160 -14.53 -15.56 -6.23
N THR A 161 -15.56 -15.94 -6.98
CA THR A 161 -16.84 -16.36 -6.40
C THR A 161 -16.68 -17.67 -5.63
N LEU A 162 -16.05 -18.67 -6.25
CA LEU A 162 -15.74 -19.95 -5.59
C LEU A 162 -14.90 -19.73 -4.33
N ALA A 163 -13.88 -18.88 -4.39
CA ALA A 163 -13.05 -18.58 -3.23
C ALA A 163 -13.88 -18.00 -2.08
N ARG A 164 -14.75 -17.01 -2.37
CA ARG A 164 -15.62 -16.41 -1.36
C ARG A 164 -16.57 -17.42 -0.73
N GLU A 165 -17.20 -18.29 -1.52
CA GLU A 165 -18.07 -19.37 -1.01
C GLU A 165 -17.34 -20.31 -0.05
N LYS A 166 -16.04 -20.53 -0.28
CA LYS A 166 -15.19 -21.38 0.56
C LYS A 166 -14.54 -20.65 1.74
N GLY A 167 -14.78 -19.34 1.91
CA GLY A 167 -14.08 -18.52 2.92
C GLY A 167 -12.60 -18.31 2.62
N LEU A 168 -12.21 -18.35 1.35
CA LEU A 168 -10.85 -18.13 0.84
C LEU A 168 -10.78 -16.81 0.06
N ILE A 169 -9.57 -16.42 -0.35
CA ILE A 169 -9.34 -15.26 -1.23
C ILE A 169 -8.58 -15.66 -2.50
N VAL A 170 -8.95 -15.04 -3.62
CA VAL A 170 -8.16 -15.02 -4.86
C VAL A 170 -7.63 -13.60 -5.08
N MET A 171 -6.32 -13.46 -5.02
CA MET A 171 -5.58 -12.22 -5.34
C MET A 171 -5.15 -12.28 -6.80
N GLY A 172 -5.80 -11.54 -7.70
CA GLY A 172 -5.54 -11.63 -9.14
C GLY A 172 -6.77 -12.11 -9.93
N PRO A 173 -6.66 -12.34 -11.25
CA PRO A 173 -5.45 -12.34 -12.09
C PRO A 173 -4.72 -11.01 -12.18
N ASP A 174 -3.50 -11.04 -12.74
CA ASP A 174 -2.62 -9.86 -12.84
C ASP A 174 -2.37 -9.19 -11.48
N CYS A 175 -2.11 -10.01 -10.45
CA CYS A 175 -1.74 -9.54 -9.13
C CYS A 175 -0.21 -9.52 -9.00
N GLY A 176 0.40 -8.38 -9.31
CA GLY A 176 1.86 -8.23 -9.28
C GLY A 176 2.50 -8.16 -7.88
N THR A 177 1.74 -7.79 -6.84
CA THR A 177 2.29 -7.48 -5.51
C THR A 177 1.36 -7.94 -4.39
N ALA A 178 1.90 -8.71 -3.45
CA ALA A 178 1.29 -8.93 -2.14
C ALA A 178 2.37 -9.24 -1.08
N MET A 179 2.07 -8.92 0.18
CA MET A 179 2.91 -9.17 1.36
C MET A 179 2.01 -9.65 2.49
N ILE A 180 1.95 -10.96 2.74
CA ILE A 180 1.02 -11.55 3.73
C ILE A 180 1.83 -12.14 4.88
N ALA A 181 1.55 -11.71 6.11
CA ALA A 181 2.29 -12.12 7.31
C ALA A 181 3.82 -12.04 7.14
N GLY A 182 4.32 -10.98 6.51
CA GLY A 182 5.75 -10.78 6.21
C GLY A 182 6.29 -11.60 5.03
N SER A 183 5.50 -12.51 4.44
CA SER A 183 5.91 -13.30 3.27
C SER A 183 5.82 -12.46 1.99
N PRO A 184 6.93 -12.30 1.23
CA PRO A 184 6.91 -11.59 -0.05
C PRO A 184 6.30 -12.47 -1.14
N LEU A 185 5.35 -11.94 -1.91
CA LEU A 185 4.71 -12.63 -3.02
C LEU A 185 4.84 -11.79 -4.30
N ALA A 186 5.48 -12.36 -5.32
CA ALA A 186 5.88 -11.70 -6.55
C ALA A 186 6.73 -10.43 -6.31
N PHE A 187 6.34 -9.27 -6.84
CA PHE A 187 7.09 -8.02 -6.65
C PHE A 187 6.72 -7.40 -5.31
N ALA A 188 7.56 -7.63 -4.29
CA ALA A 188 7.34 -7.19 -2.91
C ALA A 188 8.58 -6.50 -2.31
N ASN A 189 8.36 -5.70 -1.27
CA ASN A 189 9.39 -4.95 -0.56
C ASN A 189 9.59 -5.49 0.86
N VAL A 190 10.81 -5.41 1.39
CA VAL A 190 11.05 -5.66 2.82
C VAL A 190 10.62 -4.41 3.58
N LEU A 191 9.66 -4.56 4.50
CA LEU A 191 9.02 -3.44 5.20
C LEU A 191 9.05 -3.66 6.72
N PRO A 192 9.07 -2.58 7.52
CA PRO A 192 8.87 -2.69 8.96
C PRO A 192 7.49 -3.29 9.28
N GLN A 193 7.42 -4.09 10.34
CA GLN A 193 6.15 -4.56 10.87
C GLN A 193 5.41 -3.40 11.57
N GLY A 194 4.11 -3.27 11.34
CA GLY A 194 3.27 -2.25 11.97
C GLY A 194 1.78 -2.53 11.82
N GLY A 195 0.96 -1.53 12.18
CA GLY A 195 -0.50 -1.70 12.26
C GLY A 195 -1.29 -1.24 11.03
N ILE A 196 -0.62 -0.89 9.93
CA ILE A 196 -1.29 -0.43 8.70
C ILE A 196 -1.49 -1.62 7.76
N GLY A 197 -2.73 -2.00 7.51
CA GLY A 197 -3.06 -3.00 6.50
C GLY A 197 -3.32 -2.32 5.15
N VAL A 198 -2.71 -2.81 4.07
CA VAL A 198 -2.86 -2.23 2.73
C VAL A 198 -3.64 -3.18 1.83
N ILE A 199 -4.58 -2.65 1.06
CA ILE A 199 -5.32 -3.37 0.02
C ILE A 199 -5.14 -2.61 -1.29
N GLY A 200 -4.93 -3.32 -2.41
CA GLY A 200 -4.94 -2.61 -3.68
C GLY A 200 -5.15 -3.43 -4.95
N ALA A 201 -5.78 -2.79 -5.92
CA ALA A 201 -5.87 -3.24 -7.31
C ALA A 201 -4.84 -2.50 -8.17
N SER A 202 -3.61 -2.39 -7.66
CA SER A 202 -2.47 -1.74 -8.32
C SER A 202 -1.18 -2.22 -7.69
N GLY A 203 -0.32 -2.92 -8.45
CA GLY A 203 0.95 -3.45 -7.93
C GLY A 203 1.87 -2.34 -7.42
N THR A 204 2.30 -1.44 -8.30
CA THR A 204 3.17 -0.31 -7.91
C THR A 204 2.47 0.69 -7.00
N GLY A 205 1.14 0.81 -7.06
CA GLY A 205 0.39 1.62 -6.09
C GLY A 205 0.51 1.10 -4.66
N ILE A 206 0.47 -0.22 -4.46
CA ILE A 206 0.75 -0.85 -3.17
C ILE A 206 2.20 -0.60 -2.76
N GLN A 207 3.16 -0.87 -3.66
CA GLN A 207 4.58 -0.69 -3.34
C GLN A 207 4.91 0.74 -2.94
N GLU A 208 4.35 1.73 -3.64
CA GLU A 208 4.61 3.14 -3.33
C GLU A 208 4.01 3.55 -1.99
N ILE A 209 2.74 3.21 -1.71
CA ILE A 209 2.13 3.52 -0.40
C ILE A 209 2.92 2.89 0.73
N THR A 210 3.28 1.61 0.59
CA THR A 210 4.02 0.90 1.64
C THR A 210 5.45 1.44 1.83
N SER A 211 6.12 1.83 0.74
CA SER A 211 7.40 2.54 0.76
C SER A 211 7.31 3.87 1.52
N GLN A 212 6.30 4.70 1.22
CA GLN A 212 6.06 5.98 1.89
C GLN A 212 5.73 5.80 3.38
N VAL A 213 4.95 4.78 3.73
CA VAL A 213 4.68 4.40 5.13
C VAL A 213 5.99 4.10 5.88
N ALA A 214 6.88 3.33 5.26
CA ALA A 214 8.20 3.02 5.83
C ALA A 214 9.08 4.27 5.96
N LEU A 215 9.10 5.15 4.95
CA LEU A 215 9.81 6.45 5.00
C LEU A 215 9.36 7.32 6.17
N HIS A 216 8.09 7.24 6.56
CA HIS A 216 7.53 7.94 7.71
C HIS A 216 7.61 7.17 9.03
N GLN A 217 8.51 6.18 9.12
CA GLN A 217 8.82 5.38 10.30
C GLN A 217 7.59 4.67 10.88
N GLN A 218 6.74 4.16 10.00
CA GLN A 218 5.67 3.23 10.35
C GLN A 218 5.86 1.92 9.58
N GLY A 219 5.07 0.93 9.94
CA GLY A 219 5.12 -0.39 9.31
C GLY A 219 3.75 -0.88 8.90
N ILE A 220 3.72 -1.98 8.16
CA ILE A 220 2.48 -2.62 7.71
C ILE A 220 2.24 -3.93 8.44
N SER A 221 0.96 -4.32 8.54
CA SER A 221 0.58 -5.67 8.94
C SER A 221 0.66 -6.60 7.74
N HIS A 222 -0.09 -6.25 6.69
CA HIS A 222 -0.21 -6.97 5.43
C HIS A 222 -0.39 -6.00 4.27
N ALA A 223 -0.09 -6.45 3.05
CA ALA A 223 -0.48 -5.80 1.81
C ALA A 223 -1.12 -6.82 0.86
N ILE A 224 -2.41 -6.66 0.57
CA ILE A 224 -3.22 -7.60 -0.20
C ILE A 224 -3.47 -7.03 -1.59
N GLY A 225 -2.85 -7.64 -2.61
CA GLY A 225 -3.16 -7.35 -4.01
C GLY A 225 -4.46 -8.02 -4.45
N LEU A 226 -5.23 -7.36 -5.32
CA LEU A 226 -6.56 -7.84 -5.72
C LEU A 226 -6.64 -8.35 -7.17
N GLY A 227 -5.66 -7.98 -7.99
CA GLY A 227 -5.74 -8.03 -9.45
C GLY A 227 -6.31 -6.74 -10.04
N GLY A 228 -5.78 -6.30 -11.18
CA GLY A 228 -6.07 -4.97 -11.74
C GLY A 228 -7.55 -4.73 -12.12
N ARG A 229 -8.32 -5.80 -12.37
CA ARG A 229 -9.72 -5.75 -12.81
C ARG A 229 -10.73 -5.94 -11.68
N ASP A 230 -10.30 -6.20 -10.44
CA ASP A 230 -11.23 -6.54 -9.35
C ASP A 230 -12.34 -5.50 -9.13
N LEU A 231 -12.02 -4.22 -9.35
CA LEU A 231 -12.91 -3.08 -9.15
C LEU A 231 -13.73 -2.73 -10.42
N SER A 232 -13.66 -3.54 -11.47
CA SER A 232 -14.51 -3.39 -12.65
C SER A 232 -15.97 -3.72 -12.32
N ALA A 233 -16.90 -3.30 -13.18
CA ALA A 233 -18.32 -3.57 -12.99
C ALA A 233 -18.63 -5.08 -13.04
N GLU A 234 -17.92 -5.80 -13.89
CA GLU A 234 -18.09 -7.23 -14.16
C GLU A 234 -17.58 -8.10 -13.00
N VAL A 235 -16.45 -7.73 -12.39
CA VAL A 235 -15.92 -8.46 -11.22
C VAL A 235 -16.61 -8.03 -9.93
N GLY A 236 -16.96 -6.74 -9.82
CA GLY A 236 -17.81 -6.25 -8.73
C GLY A 236 -17.14 -6.15 -7.36
N GLY A 237 -15.80 -6.14 -7.31
CA GLY A 237 -15.00 -5.96 -6.08
C GLY A 237 -15.04 -7.15 -5.13
N ILE A 238 -15.15 -8.38 -5.65
CA ILE A 238 -15.27 -9.58 -4.81
C ILE A 238 -14.08 -9.70 -3.84
N SER A 239 -12.85 -9.63 -4.37
CA SER A 239 -11.66 -9.77 -3.53
C SER A 239 -11.41 -8.54 -2.67
N ALA A 240 -11.76 -7.34 -3.14
CA ALA A 240 -11.72 -6.12 -2.32
C ALA A 240 -12.57 -6.25 -1.04
N LEU A 241 -13.80 -6.78 -1.17
CA LEU A 241 -14.70 -7.00 -0.04
C LEU A 241 -14.13 -8.04 0.94
N THR A 242 -13.65 -9.16 0.41
CA THR A 242 -13.01 -10.22 1.23
C THR A 242 -11.77 -9.69 1.95
N ALA A 243 -10.91 -8.93 1.27
CA ALA A 243 -9.71 -8.33 1.86
C ALA A 243 -10.05 -7.33 2.97
N LEU A 244 -11.09 -6.50 2.76
CA LEU A 244 -11.60 -5.58 3.79
C LEU A 244 -12.09 -6.34 5.04
N GLU A 245 -12.86 -7.41 4.86
CA GLU A 245 -13.35 -8.27 5.95
C GLU A 245 -12.18 -8.91 6.71
N MET A 246 -11.18 -9.44 6.00
CA MET A 246 -9.98 -10.04 6.59
C MET A 246 -9.18 -9.03 7.43
N LEU A 247 -8.87 -7.85 6.89
CA LEU A 247 -8.12 -6.82 7.61
C LEU A 247 -8.93 -6.18 8.73
N ALA A 248 -10.26 -6.11 8.61
CA ALA A 248 -11.13 -5.65 9.69
C ALA A 248 -11.12 -6.62 10.88
N ALA A 249 -11.07 -7.93 10.63
CA ALA A 249 -10.98 -8.95 11.67
C ALA A 249 -9.57 -9.09 12.29
N ASP A 250 -8.52 -8.73 11.54
CA ASP A 250 -7.14 -8.85 12.02
C ASP A 250 -6.80 -7.85 13.14
N SER A 251 -6.51 -8.36 14.35
CA SER A 251 -6.13 -7.54 15.50
C SER A 251 -4.82 -6.75 15.33
N ALA A 252 -3.90 -7.22 14.48
CA ALA A 252 -2.66 -6.49 14.21
C ALA A 252 -2.91 -5.23 13.36
N THR A 253 -3.90 -5.28 12.47
CA THR A 253 -4.32 -4.14 11.65
C THR A 253 -5.18 -3.17 12.46
N GLN A 254 -4.74 -1.91 12.56
CA GLN A 254 -5.45 -0.82 13.24
C GLN A 254 -5.98 0.23 12.26
N VAL A 255 -5.30 0.42 11.13
CA VAL A 255 -5.68 1.34 10.04
C VAL A 255 -5.61 0.59 8.72
N ILE A 256 -6.58 0.81 7.84
CA ILE A 256 -6.58 0.21 6.49
C ILE A 256 -6.28 1.30 5.46
N ALA A 257 -5.36 1.06 4.54
CA ALA A 257 -5.16 1.88 3.35
C ALA A 257 -5.59 1.09 2.10
N PHE A 258 -6.34 1.74 1.21
CA PHE A 258 -6.90 1.13 0.00
C PHE A 258 -6.49 1.95 -1.22
N VAL A 259 -5.96 1.29 -2.25
CA VAL A 259 -5.56 1.94 -3.51
C VAL A 259 -6.06 1.20 -4.75
N SER A 260 -6.70 1.92 -5.65
CA SER A 260 -7.05 1.40 -6.97
C SER A 260 -7.09 2.50 -8.02
N LYS A 261 -7.14 2.08 -9.29
CA LYS A 261 -7.68 2.93 -10.38
C LYS A 261 -9.16 3.26 -10.10
N PRO A 262 -9.78 4.24 -10.79
CA PRO A 262 -11.18 4.59 -10.57
C PRO A 262 -12.08 3.36 -10.80
N PRO A 263 -12.85 2.92 -9.80
CA PRO A 263 -13.89 1.92 -9.99
C PRO A 263 -15.06 2.48 -10.81
N SER A 264 -15.95 1.60 -11.29
CA SER A 264 -17.26 2.05 -11.76
C SER A 264 -18.05 2.72 -10.62
N PRO A 265 -18.97 3.66 -10.89
CA PRO A 265 -19.71 4.35 -9.83
C PRO A 265 -20.45 3.42 -8.85
N GLN A 266 -21.04 2.34 -9.37
CA GLN A 266 -21.74 1.34 -8.56
C GLN A 266 -20.79 0.56 -7.65
N VAL A 267 -19.63 0.14 -8.17
CA VAL A 267 -18.62 -0.58 -7.38
C VAL A 267 -18.01 0.37 -6.35
N ARG A 268 -17.75 1.64 -6.70
CA ARG A 268 -17.29 2.67 -5.77
C ARG A 268 -18.21 2.76 -4.55
N ALA A 269 -19.51 2.93 -4.79
CA ALA A 269 -20.51 3.07 -3.74
C ALA A 269 -20.55 1.82 -2.85
N ARG A 270 -20.49 0.62 -3.45
CA ARG A 270 -20.46 -0.64 -2.72
C ARG A 270 -19.23 -0.78 -1.83
N ILE A 271 -18.05 -0.43 -2.34
CA ILE A 271 -16.79 -0.52 -1.59
C ILE A 271 -16.73 0.51 -0.47
N ILE A 272 -17.11 1.76 -0.72
CA ILE A 272 -17.18 2.79 0.33
C ILE A 272 -18.17 2.38 1.43
N ALA A 273 -19.36 1.88 1.06
CA ALA A 273 -20.32 1.39 2.05
C ALA A 273 -19.76 0.22 2.87
N ALA A 274 -18.95 -0.66 2.27
CA ALA A 274 -18.28 -1.74 2.98
C ALA A 274 -17.18 -1.23 3.93
N MET A 275 -16.42 -0.20 3.52
CA MET A 275 -15.43 0.47 4.37
C MET A 275 -16.10 1.17 5.57
N GLN A 276 -17.26 1.79 5.35
CA GLN A 276 -18.02 2.50 6.38
C GLN A 276 -18.60 1.61 7.47
N LYS A 277 -18.82 0.33 7.16
CA LYS A 277 -19.27 -0.67 8.15
C LYS A 277 -18.15 -1.12 9.09
N GLN A 278 -16.89 -0.80 8.79
CA GLN A 278 -15.76 -1.22 9.61
C GLN A 278 -15.53 -0.27 10.79
N ASN A 279 -15.13 -0.82 11.93
CA ASN A 279 -14.80 -0.03 13.12
C ASN A 279 -13.38 0.57 13.09
N LYS A 280 -12.63 0.34 12.01
CA LYS A 280 -11.26 0.84 11.83
C LYS A 280 -11.26 2.04 10.89
N PRO A 281 -10.38 3.03 11.08
CA PRO A 281 -10.16 4.08 10.10
C PRO A 281 -9.68 3.48 8.77
N VAL A 282 -10.25 3.94 7.67
CA VAL A 282 -9.87 3.52 6.32
C VAL A 282 -9.42 4.74 5.54
N VAL A 283 -8.27 4.67 4.89
CA VAL A 283 -7.82 5.64 3.89
C VAL A 283 -8.08 5.03 2.52
N ALA A 284 -8.82 5.72 1.65
CA ALA A 284 -9.12 5.25 0.32
C ALA A 284 -8.59 6.23 -0.73
N LEU A 285 -7.84 5.69 -1.69
CA LEU A 285 -7.31 6.39 -2.85
C LEU A 285 -7.86 5.76 -4.13
N PHE A 286 -8.65 6.54 -4.86
CA PHE A 286 -9.10 6.21 -6.22
C PHE A 286 -8.35 7.11 -7.21
N LEU A 287 -7.26 6.57 -7.79
CA LEU A 287 -6.31 7.33 -8.64
C LEU A 287 -7.01 8.02 -9.80
N GLY A 288 -6.72 9.30 -10.06
CA GLY A 288 -7.34 10.04 -11.17
C GLY A 288 -8.69 10.67 -10.84
N SER A 289 -9.16 10.55 -9.59
CA SER A 289 -10.26 11.36 -9.06
C SER A 289 -9.74 12.26 -7.93
N ARG A 290 -10.18 13.52 -7.89
CA ARG A 290 -9.91 14.42 -6.77
C ARG A 290 -11.16 14.45 -5.90
N ALA A 291 -11.02 14.05 -4.64
CA ALA A 291 -12.13 14.09 -3.71
C ALA A 291 -12.38 15.53 -3.26
N GLU A 292 -13.59 16.04 -3.50
CA GLU A 292 -14.05 17.33 -3.00
C GLU A 292 -14.20 17.29 -1.47
N GLN A 293 -14.83 16.23 -0.98
CA GLN A 293 -14.91 15.92 0.44
C GLN A 293 -13.79 14.94 0.82
N ARG A 294 -12.97 15.32 1.80
CA ARG A 294 -11.80 14.52 2.24
C ARG A 294 -12.14 13.39 3.22
N ARG A 295 -13.39 13.30 3.67
CA ARG A 295 -13.82 12.33 4.69
C ARG A 295 -15.31 12.01 4.61
N GLU A 296 -15.63 10.73 4.67
CA GLU A 296 -17.00 10.19 4.73
C GLU A 296 -17.07 9.17 5.88
N GLY A 297 -17.47 9.59 7.08
CA GLY A 297 -17.49 8.74 8.27
C GLY A 297 -16.09 8.37 8.78
N ASN A 298 -15.77 7.07 8.82
CA ASN A 298 -14.42 6.54 9.12
C ASN A 298 -13.52 6.46 7.87
N VAL A 299 -14.03 6.78 6.68
CA VAL A 299 -13.28 6.73 5.42
C VAL A 299 -12.66 8.10 5.13
N TRP A 300 -11.34 8.13 4.94
CA TRP A 300 -10.55 9.29 4.58
C TRP A 300 -10.16 9.18 3.11
N LEU A 301 -10.53 10.17 2.31
CA LEU A 301 -10.32 10.17 0.86
C LEU A 301 -9.03 10.91 0.52
N ALA A 302 -8.06 10.17 -0.02
CA ALA A 302 -6.77 10.68 -0.44
C ALA A 302 -6.79 11.09 -1.93
N ASN A 303 -5.91 12.03 -2.29
CA ASN A 303 -5.78 12.56 -3.65
C ASN A 303 -4.50 12.11 -4.37
N SER A 304 -3.55 11.48 -3.67
CA SER A 304 -2.33 10.93 -4.24
C SER A 304 -1.79 9.76 -3.41
N LEU A 305 -0.80 9.03 -3.93
CA LEU A 305 -0.15 7.92 -3.22
C LEU A 305 0.55 8.40 -1.93
N ALA A 306 1.32 9.49 -2.03
CA ALA A 306 1.99 10.10 -0.87
C ALA A 306 0.98 10.62 0.17
N ASP A 307 -0.10 11.25 -0.29
CA ASP A 307 -1.18 11.73 0.58
C ASP A 307 -1.91 10.57 1.28
N ALA A 308 -2.19 9.47 0.59
CA ALA A 308 -2.77 8.27 1.18
C ALA A 308 -1.87 7.67 2.28
N ALA A 309 -0.56 7.59 2.01
CA ALA A 309 0.41 7.12 3.00
C ALA A 309 0.48 8.06 4.22
N GLN A 310 0.51 9.38 4.01
CA GLN A 310 0.55 10.36 5.09
C GLN A 310 -0.71 10.31 5.96
N LEU A 311 -1.90 10.19 5.37
CA LEU A 311 -3.15 9.99 6.11
C LEU A 311 -3.12 8.68 6.90
N ALA A 312 -2.65 7.58 6.30
CA ALA A 312 -2.59 6.30 6.99
C ALA A 312 -1.63 6.35 8.19
N VAL A 313 -0.46 6.98 8.02
CA VAL A 313 0.52 7.22 9.08
C VAL A 313 -0.05 8.11 10.18
N LEU A 314 -0.74 9.19 9.83
CA LEU A 314 -1.39 10.08 10.80
C LEU A 314 -2.39 9.30 11.66
N LEU A 315 -3.28 8.54 11.02
CA LEU A 315 -4.30 7.74 11.72
C LEU A 315 -3.66 6.63 12.56
N MET A 316 -2.56 6.04 12.10
CA MET A 316 -1.83 5.02 12.85
C MET A 316 -1.21 5.61 14.13
N ARG A 317 -0.63 6.81 14.05
CA ARG A 317 -0.11 7.53 15.23
C ARG A 317 -1.22 7.88 16.22
N VAL A 318 -2.39 8.29 15.72
CA VAL A 318 -3.58 8.52 16.57
C VAL A 318 -4.03 7.21 17.24
N ALA A 319 -4.05 6.09 16.51
CA ALA A 319 -4.40 4.79 17.06
C ALA A 319 -3.42 4.33 18.15
N GLN A 320 -2.11 4.49 17.93
CA GLN A 320 -1.07 4.22 18.93
C GLN A 320 -1.23 5.10 20.17
N GLN A 321 -1.44 6.41 19.98
CA GLN A 321 -1.61 7.34 21.09
C GLN A 321 -2.86 6.98 21.93
N ARG A 322 -3.97 6.62 21.27
CA ARG A 322 -5.21 6.18 21.92
C ARG A 322 -4.99 4.97 22.85
N GLN A 323 -4.11 4.04 22.50
CA GLN A 323 -3.82 2.87 23.35
C GLN A 323 -3.17 3.24 24.70
N SER A 324 -2.43 4.33 24.73
CA SER A 324 -1.77 4.84 25.95
C SER A 324 -2.62 5.82 26.76
N GLN A 325 -3.81 6.19 26.26
CA GLN A 325 -4.64 7.24 26.85
C GLN A 325 -5.87 6.66 27.58
N PRO A 326 -6.37 7.36 28.63
CA PRO A 326 -7.59 6.97 29.32
C PRO A 326 -8.81 7.05 28.40
N GLN A 327 -9.78 6.14 28.61
CA GLN A 327 -11.05 6.18 27.90
C GLN A 327 -11.92 7.31 28.45
N VAL A 328 -12.02 8.39 27.69
CA VAL A 328 -12.79 9.60 28.02
C VAL A 328 -13.91 9.86 27.02
N ALA A 329 -14.37 8.83 26.31
CA ALA A 329 -15.46 8.94 25.36
C ALA A 329 -16.73 9.49 26.04
N GLY A 330 -17.43 10.40 25.36
CA GLY A 330 -18.62 11.09 25.89
C GLY A 330 -18.32 12.34 26.73
N LYS A 331 -17.04 12.67 26.96
CA LYS A 331 -16.62 13.89 27.66
C LYS A 331 -16.19 14.99 26.68
N GLY A 332 -16.18 16.23 27.16
CA GLY A 332 -15.81 17.43 26.41
C GLY A 332 -14.31 17.52 26.08
N ILE A 333 -14.02 18.23 24.99
CA ILE A 333 -12.66 18.59 24.55
C ILE A 333 -12.50 20.09 24.81
N TYR A 334 -11.51 20.46 25.61
CA TYR A 334 -11.25 21.84 25.99
C TYR A 334 -9.85 22.25 25.54
N GLY A 335 -9.74 23.30 24.73
CA GLY A 335 -8.48 23.85 24.27
C GLY A 335 -8.16 25.17 24.96
N LEU A 336 -6.99 25.26 25.58
CA LEU A 336 -6.49 26.48 26.21
C LEU A 336 -5.20 26.92 25.49
N TYR A 337 -5.35 27.78 24.49
CA TYR A 337 -4.26 28.20 23.62
C TYR A 337 -3.66 29.54 24.06
N ALA A 338 -2.34 29.68 23.97
CA ALA A 338 -1.63 30.93 24.21
C ALA A 338 -1.42 31.74 22.92
N GLY A 339 -1.38 31.10 21.75
CA GLY A 339 -1.32 31.75 20.45
C GLY A 339 -2.67 31.76 19.73
N GLY A 340 -3.23 32.94 19.47
CA GLY A 340 -4.56 33.06 18.87
C GLY A 340 -4.73 32.42 17.50
N THR A 341 -3.73 32.50 16.61
CA THR A 341 -3.77 31.81 15.31
C THR A 341 -3.84 30.28 15.47
N LEU A 342 -3.12 29.72 16.44
CA LEU A 342 -3.14 28.29 16.73
C LEU A 342 -4.49 27.86 17.32
N ALA A 343 -5.08 28.72 18.18
CA ALA A 343 -6.42 28.52 18.71
C ALA A 343 -7.48 28.48 17.59
N ALA A 344 -7.40 29.44 16.66
CA ALA A 344 -8.31 29.53 15.52
C ALA A 344 -8.18 28.31 14.58
N GLU A 345 -6.96 27.86 14.27
CA GLU A 345 -6.76 26.66 13.45
C GLU A 345 -7.29 25.40 14.16
N ALA A 346 -7.02 25.25 15.46
CA ALA A 346 -7.53 24.13 16.24
C ALA A 346 -9.07 24.12 16.31
N ALA A 347 -9.69 25.29 16.47
CA ALA A 347 -11.13 25.48 16.41
C ALA A 347 -11.70 25.07 15.05
N MET A 348 -11.10 25.54 13.95
CA MET A 348 -11.49 25.16 12.58
C MET A 348 -11.40 23.65 12.35
N LEU A 349 -10.29 23.03 12.75
CA LEU A 349 -10.10 21.58 12.61
C LEU A 349 -11.12 20.79 13.43
N LEU A 350 -11.36 21.19 14.69
CA LEU A 350 -12.32 20.50 15.56
C LEU A 350 -13.76 20.69 15.08
N SER A 351 -14.13 21.89 14.65
CA SER A 351 -15.42 22.23 14.03
C SER A 351 -15.70 21.32 12.83
N ALA A 352 -14.74 21.16 11.92
CA ALA A 352 -14.88 20.29 10.76
C ALA A 352 -15.10 18.81 11.14
N HIS A 353 -14.51 18.36 12.26
CA HIS A 353 -14.70 16.99 12.75
C HIS A 353 -16.06 16.77 13.44
N LEU A 354 -16.57 17.81 14.10
CA LEU A 354 -17.86 17.77 14.81
C LEU A 354 -19.05 18.09 13.89
N GLY A 355 -18.81 18.65 12.70
CA GLY A 355 -19.88 19.06 11.78
C GLY A 355 -20.65 20.28 12.28
N VAL A 356 -19.99 21.16 13.05
CA VAL A 356 -20.56 22.40 13.59
C VAL A 356 -19.84 23.59 12.98
N PRO A 357 -20.50 24.72 12.66
CA PRO A 357 -19.81 25.90 12.16
C PRO A 357 -18.89 26.49 13.23
N VAL A 358 -17.79 27.13 12.81
CA VAL A 358 -17.00 28.00 13.68
C VAL A 358 -17.85 29.25 14.00
N SER A 359 -17.77 29.78 15.21
CA SER A 359 -18.49 30.99 15.59
C SER A 359 -18.08 32.17 14.71
N ASP A 360 -19.04 32.94 14.19
CA ASP A 360 -18.79 34.18 13.44
C ASP A 360 -18.26 35.32 14.32
N SER A 361 -18.38 35.17 15.65
CA SER A 361 -17.81 36.08 16.64
C SER A 361 -16.96 35.33 17.67
N HIS A 362 -15.80 35.89 17.97
CA HIS A 362 -14.85 35.39 18.97
C HIS A 362 -14.92 36.23 20.25
N ALA A 363 -16.11 36.41 20.79
CA ALA A 363 -16.28 37.17 22.03
C ALA A 363 -15.50 36.49 23.16
N ASP A 364 -14.81 37.29 23.97
CA ASP A 364 -14.04 36.85 25.14
C ASP A 364 -13.08 35.68 24.85
N GLY A 365 -12.38 35.75 23.71
CA GLY A 365 -11.39 34.77 23.27
C GLY A 365 -11.95 33.38 22.92
N VAL A 366 -13.26 33.18 22.86
CA VAL A 366 -13.86 31.87 22.55
C VAL A 366 -13.85 31.63 21.05
N MET A 367 -13.03 30.67 20.61
CA MET A 367 -12.86 30.32 19.20
C MET A 367 -13.86 29.25 18.72
N LEU A 368 -14.30 28.38 19.63
CA LEU A 368 -15.33 27.38 19.39
C LEU A 368 -16.04 27.05 20.71
N GLU A 369 -17.37 26.95 20.69
CA GLU A 369 -18.15 26.39 21.79
C GLU A 369 -19.36 25.64 21.23
N ALA A 370 -19.30 24.31 21.23
CA ALA A 370 -20.33 23.47 20.63
C ALA A 370 -20.32 22.06 21.22
N GLY A 371 -21.50 21.52 21.54
CA GLY A 371 -21.66 20.11 21.94
C GLY A 371 -20.87 19.70 23.19
N GLY A 372 -20.59 20.62 24.11
CA GLY A 372 -19.74 20.37 25.28
C GLY A 372 -18.23 20.40 24.99
N HIS A 373 -17.83 20.85 23.79
CA HIS A 373 -16.44 21.13 23.43
C HIS A 373 -16.20 22.64 23.39
N ARG A 374 -14.99 23.08 23.77
CA ARG A 374 -14.63 24.49 23.80
C ARG A 374 -13.17 24.72 23.40
N ILE A 375 -12.88 25.73 22.60
CA ILE A 375 -11.52 26.20 22.29
C ILE A 375 -11.43 27.68 22.63
N VAL A 376 -10.41 28.06 23.41
CA VAL A 376 -10.20 29.42 23.91
C VAL A 376 -8.80 29.90 23.54
N ASP A 377 -8.72 31.13 23.06
CA ASP A 377 -7.51 31.93 22.98
C ASP A 377 -7.35 32.75 24.26
N LEU A 378 -6.36 32.39 25.08
CA LEU A 378 -6.04 33.10 26.31
C LEU A 378 -5.23 34.38 26.07
N GLY A 379 -4.80 34.63 24.84
CA GLY A 379 -4.11 35.86 24.44
C GLY A 379 -5.06 37.06 24.26
N ASP A 380 -6.36 36.81 24.19
CA ASP A 380 -7.39 37.84 24.04
C ASP A 380 -7.39 38.84 25.22
N ASP A 381 -7.81 40.08 24.95
CA ASP A 381 -7.84 41.18 25.92
C ASP A 381 -8.66 40.84 27.17
N SER A 382 -9.71 40.00 27.02
CA SER A 382 -10.53 39.52 28.13
C SER A 382 -9.75 38.72 29.19
N TYR A 383 -8.66 38.03 28.79
CA TYR A 383 -7.82 37.24 29.70
C TYR A 383 -6.52 37.95 30.10
N THR A 384 -6.14 39.02 29.39
CA THR A 384 -4.87 39.73 29.59
C THR A 384 -5.04 41.09 30.29
N LEU A 385 -6.27 41.54 30.56
CA LEU A 385 -6.50 42.79 31.30
C LEU A 385 -5.85 42.76 32.69
N GLY A 386 -4.79 43.56 32.87
CA GLY A 386 -4.03 43.64 34.12
C GLY A 386 -3.09 42.46 34.38
N ARG A 387 -2.80 41.62 33.38
CA ARG A 387 -1.90 40.46 33.46
C ARG A 387 -0.97 40.40 32.24
N PRO A 388 0.24 39.82 32.36
CA PRO A 388 1.06 39.59 31.17
C PRO A 388 0.40 38.59 30.21
N HIS A 389 0.75 38.68 28.93
CA HIS A 389 0.28 37.77 27.88
C HIS A 389 0.66 36.31 28.20
N PRO A 390 -0.19 35.29 27.94
CA PRO A 390 0.03 33.89 28.33
C PRO A 390 1.27 33.23 27.70
N MET A 391 1.77 33.76 26.58
CA MET A 391 3.04 33.31 26.00
C MET A 391 4.26 33.70 26.84
N ILE A 392 4.18 34.81 27.58
CA ILE A 392 5.26 35.35 28.42
C ILE A 392 5.15 34.77 29.83
N ASP A 393 3.93 34.76 30.38
CA ASP A 393 3.63 34.32 31.72
C ASP A 393 2.54 33.22 31.72
N PRO A 394 2.84 31.99 32.16
CA PRO A 394 1.90 30.87 32.10
C PRO A 394 0.83 30.89 33.20
N THR A 395 0.79 31.90 34.08
CA THR A 395 -0.09 31.93 35.26
C THR A 395 -1.56 31.91 34.87
N THR A 396 -1.99 32.72 33.90
CA THR A 396 -3.40 32.74 33.45
C THR A 396 -3.84 31.37 32.95
N ARG A 397 -3.01 30.72 32.12
CA ARG A 397 -3.30 29.36 31.62
C ARG A 397 -3.37 28.34 32.75
N SER A 398 -2.48 28.43 33.73
CA SER A 398 -2.45 27.52 34.88
C SER A 398 -3.75 27.61 35.70
N ILE A 399 -4.23 28.82 35.95
CA ILE A 399 -5.51 29.06 36.64
C ILE A 399 -6.68 28.43 35.86
N GLU A 400 -6.73 28.60 34.55
CA GLU A 400 -7.79 28.00 33.72
C GLU A 400 -7.71 26.46 33.70
N ILE A 401 -6.51 25.89 33.66
CA ILE A 401 -6.31 24.43 33.77
C ILE A 401 -6.85 23.89 35.11
N GLU A 402 -6.59 24.59 36.22
CA GLU A 402 -7.11 24.20 37.54
C GLU A 402 -8.64 24.24 37.60
N LYS A 403 -9.27 25.25 36.99
CA LYS A 403 -10.74 25.30 36.86
C LYS A 403 -11.27 24.10 36.08
N LEU A 404 -10.65 23.76 34.94
CA LEU A 404 -11.06 22.60 34.14
C LEU A 404 -10.84 21.27 34.88
N ALA A 405 -9.84 21.17 35.76
CA ALA A 405 -9.58 19.95 36.53
C ALA A 405 -10.73 19.61 37.50
N ALA A 406 -11.44 20.63 37.98
CA ALA A 406 -12.63 20.49 38.82
C ALA A 406 -13.87 20.02 38.05
N MET A 407 -13.88 20.09 36.72
CA MET A 407 -15.02 19.78 35.86
C MET A 407 -15.01 18.31 35.41
N PRO A 408 -15.88 17.42 35.95
CA PRO A 408 -15.88 15.99 35.61
C PRO A 408 -16.26 15.67 34.16
N GLU A 409 -16.98 16.56 33.49
CA GLU A 409 -17.39 16.50 32.09
C GLU A 409 -16.24 16.74 31.11
N VAL A 410 -15.12 17.33 31.56
CA VAL A 410 -13.93 17.54 30.72
C VAL A 410 -13.13 16.24 30.63
N GLY A 411 -12.90 15.78 29.40
CA GLY A 411 -12.17 14.54 29.13
C GLY A 411 -10.82 14.76 28.48
N VAL A 412 -10.71 15.78 27.62
CA VAL A 412 -9.50 16.08 26.85
C VAL A 412 -9.15 17.55 27.03
N LEU A 413 -7.89 17.81 27.34
CA LEU A 413 -7.29 19.14 27.36
C LEU A 413 -6.31 19.27 26.18
N LEU A 414 -6.56 20.22 25.28
CA LEU A 414 -5.66 20.60 24.19
C LEU A 414 -4.88 21.86 24.57
N LEU A 415 -3.58 21.86 24.26
CA LEU A 415 -2.64 22.92 24.63
C LEU A 415 -1.66 23.13 23.48
N ASP A 416 -1.30 24.38 23.23
CA ASP A 416 -0.11 24.76 22.49
C ASP A 416 1.06 25.04 23.45
N VAL A 417 2.28 24.79 22.98
CA VAL A 417 3.50 25.13 23.72
C VAL A 417 4.42 25.88 22.77
N VAL A 418 4.33 27.22 22.81
CA VAL A 418 5.16 28.10 21.98
C VAL A 418 6.46 28.41 22.72
N LEU A 419 7.60 28.12 22.08
CA LEU A 419 8.94 28.35 22.60
C LEU A 419 9.66 29.44 21.79
N GLY A 420 10.83 29.88 22.27
CA GLY A 420 11.69 30.84 21.58
C GLY A 420 11.85 32.16 22.33
N TYR A 421 12.53 33.12 21.71
CA TYR A 421 12.74 34.45 22.32
C TYR A 421 11.40 35.15 22.59
N GLY A 422 11.29 35.78 23.75
CA GLY A 422 10.07 36.48 24.18
C GLY A 422 8.98 35.56 24.77
N ALA A 423 9.14 34.24 24.71
CA ALA A 423 8.27 33.30 25.42
C ALA A 423 8.78 33.02 26.85
N CYS A 424 7.91 32.43 27.68
CA CYS A 424 8.28 31.90 28.99
C CYS A 424 9.51 30.98 28.89
N ALA A 425 10.45 31.08 29.83
CA ALA A 425 11.68 30.28 29.83
C ALA A 425 11.41 28.77 30.01
N ASP A 426 10.36 28.41 30.75
CA ASP A 426 9.94 27.03 30.96
C ASP A 426 8.40 26.92 31.01
N PRO A 427 7.72 26.95 29.84
CA PRO A 427 6.26 26.89 29.79
C PRO A 427 5.72 25.51 30.18
N ALA A 428 6.56 24.48 30.14
CA ALA A 428 6.20 23.13 30.57
C ALA A 428 6.26 22.98 32.09
N GLY A 429 7.35 23.41 32.73
CA GLY A 429 7.48 23.34 34.19
C GLY A 429 6.66 24.39 34.95
N GLY A 430 6.37 25.54 34.34
CA GLY A 430 5.59 26.63 34.92
C GLY A 430 4.08 26.56 34.66
N GLY A 431 3.66 26.05 33.50
CA GLY A 431 2.26 26.11 33.05
C GLY A 431 1.56 24.76 32.85
N LEU A 432 2.27 23.65 32.96
CA LEU A 432 1.75 22.28 32.74
C LEU A 432 2.00 21.37 33.94
N ARG A 433 2.21 21.92 35.14
CA ARG A 433 2.34 21.08 36.34
C ARG A 433 1.10 20.19 36.44
N PRO A 434 1.28 18.88 36.64
CA PRO A 434 0.16 17.95 36.62
C PRO A 434 -0.78 18.30 37.79
N SER A 435 -1.94 18.88 37.47
CA SER A 435 -3.10 18.63 38.32
C SER A 435 -3.33 17.11 38.27
N SER A 436 -3.70 16.50 39.39
CA SER A 436 -3.78 15.04 39.57
C SER A 436 -4.72 14.31 38.60
N ARG A 437 -5.37 15.03 37.66
CA ARG A 437 -6.40 14.55 36.74
C ARG A 437 -6.01 14.61 35.26
N PHE A 438 -5.09 15.49 34.85
CA PHE A 438 -4.67 15.59 33.45
C PHE A 438 -3.26 15.04 33.26
N ALA A 439 -3.14 13.89 32.60
CA ALA A 439 -1.86 13.39 32.12
C ALA A 439 -1.43 14.19 30.89
N VAL A 440 -0.34 14.96 31.00
CA VAL A 440 0.22 15.71 29.88
C VAL A 440 1.06 14.76 29.04
N ASN A 441 0.57 14.38 27.85
CA ASN A 441 1.35 13.61 26.88
C ASN A 441 1.78 14.55 25.75
N VAL A 442 3.01 15.09 25.85
CA VAL A 442 3.56 16.02 24.86
C VAL A 442 4.02 15.23 23.64
N SER A 443 3.17 15.11 22.62
CA SER A 443 3.61 14.60 21.31
C SER A 443 4.44 15.68 20.62
N ARG A 444 5.77 15.58 20.70
CA ARG A 444 6.66 16.45 19.92
C ARG A 444 6.49 16.10 18.43
N ARG A 445 5.88 16.99 17.64
CA ARG A 445 6.05 16.98 16.18
C ARG A 445 7.41 17.63 15.91
N TRP A 446 8.35 16.85 15.40
CA TRP A 446 9.53 17.36 14.69
C TRP A 446 9.28 17.20 13.20
#